data_AF-A0A9X1LS18-F1
#
_entry.id   AF-A0A9X1LS18-F1
#
_cell.length_a   1.000
_cell.length_b   1.000
_cell.length_c   1.000
_cell.angle_alpha   90.00
_cell.angle_beta   90.00
_cell.angle_gamma   90.00
#
_symmetry.space_group_name_H-M   'P 1'
#
loop_
_entity.id
_entity.type
_entity.pdbx_description
1 polymer ?
#
loop_
_entity_poly.entity_id
_entity_poly.type
_entity_poly.pdbx_seq_one_letter_code
_entity_poly.pdbx_strand_id
1 'polypeptide(L)' 'MSKDEFDSLVETSYLLRSPENARRLLSAMEQARSGEITERDLQDP' A
#
# COMPACT_ATOMS: atom_id res chain seq x y z
N MET A 1 19.64 6.64 -12.22
CA MET A 1 18.67 6.03 -11.31
C MET A 1 19.39 4.99 -10.50
N SER A 2 19.25 5.02 -9.18
CA SER A 2 19.77 3.95 -8.32
C SER A 2 18.90 2.68 -8.49
N LYS A 3 19.42 1.55 -8.03
CA LYS A 3 18.65 0.31 -7.96
C LYS A 3 17.38 0.47 -7.12
N ASP A 4 17.49 1.15 -5.99
CA ASP A 4 16.39 1.35 -5.04
C ASP A 4 15.25 2.19 -5.64
N GLU A 5 15.60 3.23 -6.41
CA GLU A 5 14.63 4.04 -7.14
C GLU A 5 13.88 3.21 -8.18
N PHE A 6 14.60 2.34 -8.91
CA PHE A 6 14.00 1.47 -9.90
C PHE A 6 13.05 0.44 -9.24
N ASP A 7 13.51 -0.22 -8.18
CA ASP A 7 12.73 -1.24 -7.47
C ASP A 7 11.42 -0.63 -6.90
N SER A 8 11.51 0.59 -6.33
CA SER A 8 10.35 1.34 -5.82
C SER A 8 9.30 1.63 -6.89
N LEU A 9 9.73 2.01 -8.10
CA LEU A 9 8.83 2.28 -9.22
C LEU A 9 8.16 1.01 -9.74
N VAL A 10 8.91 -0.09 -9.81
CA VAL A 10 8.38 -1.40 -10.24
C VAL A 10 7.34 -1.90 -9.26
N GLU A 11 7.61 -1.84 -7.95
CA GLU A 11 6.67 -2.27 -6.92
C GLU A 11 5.40 -1.41 -6.92
N THR A 12 5.54 -0.09 -7.02
CA THR A 12 4.38 0.82 -7.13
C THR A 12 3.52 0.46 -8.36
N SER A 13 4.16 0.25 -9.50
CA SER A 13 3.48 -0.13 -10.75
C SER A 13 2.78 -1.48 -10.62
N TYR A 14 3.42 -2.44 -9.95
CA TYR A 14 2.86 -3.77 -9.69
C TYR A 14 1.61 -3.69 -8.80
N LEU A 15 1.68 -2.94 -7.68
CA LEU A 15 0.55 -2.76 -6.76
C LEU A 15 -0.65 -2.08 -7.44
N LEU A 16 -0.41 -1.09 -8.30
CA LEU A 16 -1.46 -0.32 -8.95
C LEU A 16 -1.98 -0.95 -10.26
N ARG A 17 -1.39 -2.07 -10.71
CA ARG A 17 -1.76 -2.72 -11.98
C ARG A 17 -3.21 -3.23 -12.01
N SER A 18 -3.74 -3.67 -10.87
CA SER A 18 -5.13 -4.12 -10.74
C SER A 18 -6.02 -2.96 -10.28
N PRO A 19 -7.09 -2.60 -11.01
CA PRO A 19 -8.00 -1.52 -10.61
C PRO A 19 -8.56 -1.72 -9.19
N GLU A 20 -8.90 -2.95 -8.83
CA GLU A 20 -9.43 -3.27 -7.50
C GLU A 20 -8.37 -3.09 -6.42
N ASN A 21 -7.14 -3.55 -6.64
CA ASN A 21 -6.07 -3.37 -5.66
C ASN A 21 -5.67 -1.90 -5.51
N ALA A 22 -5.63 -1.14 -6.61
CA ALA A 22 -5.40 0.29 -6.59
C ALA A 22 -6.48 1.01 -5.76
N ARG A 23 -7.76 0.71 -5.99
CA ARG A 23 -8.88 1.28 -5.21
C ARG A 23 -8.74 0.97 -3.72
N ARG A 24 -8.45 -0.29 -3.38
CA ARG A 24 -8.25 -0.73 -1.99
C ARG A 24 -7.10 0.00 -1.31
N LEU A 25 -5.95 0.11 -1.97
CA LEU A 25 -4.77 0.79 -1.44
C LEU A 25 -4.99 2.29 -1.25
N LEU A 26 -5.58 2.97 -2.24
CA LEU A 26 -5.88 4.39 -2.16
C LEU A 26 -6.85 4.70 -1.02
N SER A 27 -7.92 3.90 -0.88
CA SER A 27 -8.89 4.06 0.21
C SER A 27 -8.29 3.77 1.58
N ALA A 28 -7.45 2.75 1.70
CA ALA A 28 -6.74 2.45 2.95
C ALA A 28 -5.77 3.58 3.34
N MET A 29 -5.07 4.19 2.37
CA MET A 29 -4.22 5.35 2.63
C MET A 29 -5.01 6.57 3.08
N GLU A 30 -6.22 6.79 2.53
CA GLU A 30 -7.10 7.88 2.94
C GLU A 30 -7.57 7.69 4.39
N GLN A 31 -8.08 6.50 4.73
CA GLN A 31 -8.48 6.14 6.10
C GLN A 31 -7.32 6.27 7.09
N ALA A 32 -6.12 5.82 6.71
CA ALA A 32 -4.94 5.94 7.55
C ALA A 32 -4.58 7.41 7.85
N ARG A 33 -4.70 8.29 6.85
CA ARG A 33 -4.44 9.74 7.02
C ARG A 33 -5.53 10.45 7.81
N SER A 34 -6.79 10.00 7.73
CA SER A 34 -7.89 10.55 8.53
C SER A 34 -7.91 10.02 9.97
N GLY A 35 -7.06 9.05 10.31
CA GLY A 35 -7.03 8.42 11.62
C GLY A 35 -8.09 7.34 11.81
N GLU A 36 -8.76 6.91 10.74
CA GLU A 36 -9.72 5.79 10.70
C GLU A 36 -8.97 4.44 10.70
N ILE A 37 -8.07 4.26 11.67
CA ILE A 37 -7.30 3.03 11.86
C ILE A 37 -7.79 2.27 13.08
N THR A 38 -7.65 0.95 13.04
CA THR A 38 -7.88 0.07 14.20
C THR A 38 -6.59 -0.65 14.50
N GLU A 39 -6.07 -0.45 15.71
CA GLU A 39 -4.92 -1.20 16.21
C GLU A 39 -5.29 -2.66 16.42
N ARG A 40 -4.40 -3.57 16.03
CA ARG A 40 -4.57 -5.01 16.14
C ARG A 40 -3.24 -5.60 16.60
N ASP A 41 -3.28 -6.50 17.58
CA ASP A 41 -2.13 -7.32 17.92
C ASP A 41 -1.76 -8.25 16.77
N LEU A 42 -0.48 -8.60 16.67
CA LEU A 42 -0.02 -9.62 15.74
C LEU A 42 -0.56 -10.98 16.20
N GLN A 43 -1.18 -11.72 15.28
CA GLN A 43 -1.55 -13.10 15.53
C GLN A 43 -0.33 -13.99 15.30
N ASP A 44 -0.10 -14.95 16.18
CA ASP A 44 0.95 -15.95 15.98
C ASP A 44 0.66 -16.79 14.70
N PRO A 45 1.71 -17.27 14.00
CA PRO A 45 1.59 -17.94 12.69
C PRO A 45 0.74 -19.22 12.67
#